data_AF-A0A1M5XKB7-F1
#
_entry.id   AF-A0A1M5XKB7-F1
#
_cell.length_a   1.000
_cell.length_b   1.000
_cell.length_c   1.000
_cell.angle_alpha   90.00
_cell.angle_beta   90.00
_cell.angle_gamma   90.00
#
_symmetry.space_group_name_H-M   'P 1'
#
loop_
_entity.id
_entity.type
_entity.pdbx_description
1 polymer ?
#
loop_
_entity_poly.entity_id
_entity_poly.type
_entity_poly.pdbx_seq_one_letter_code
_entity_poly.pdbx_strand_id
1 'polypeptide(L)'
;MIVRYKNDGTYVPYALSGGVLSFNNGALTVDLPAQARDWPVQLDISENQDGALVLGPARRYVAQVGIPARITAIEKGPADAFGFPQLKKVTAPTDTAQVVLTLWALEV
;
A
#
# COMPACT_ATOMS: atom_id res chain seq x y z
N MET A 1 -2.09 -10.21 -0.79
CA MET A 1 -1.97 -9.44 0.45
C MET A 1 -1.71 -10.41 1.59
N ILE A 2 -0.73 -10.09 2.42
CA ILE A 2 -0.35 -10.84 3.60
C ILE A 2 -0.90 -10.09 4.80
N VAL A 3 -1.71 -10.75 5.64
CA VAL A 3 -2.32 -10.12 6.82
C VAL A 3 -1.60 -10.61 8.07
N ARG A 4 -1.24 -9.68 8.95
CA ARG A 4 -0.57 -9.93 10.22
C ARG A 4 -1.35 -9.29 11.36
N TYR A 5 -1.54 -10.06 12.41
CA TYR A 5 -2.18 -9.60 13.63
C TYR A 5 -1.10 -9.40 14.69
N LYS A 6 -0.99 -8.19 15.24
CA LYS A 6 0.11 -7.84 16.14
C LYS A 6 -0.15 -8.30 17.58
N ASN A 7 -1.40 -8.34 18.00
CA ASN A 7 -1.88 -8.62 19.35
C ASN A 7 -3.31 -9.15 19.27
N ASP A 8 -3.72 -10.05 20.16
CA ASP A 8 -5.08 -10.58 20.17
C ASP A 8 -6.11 -9.52 20.57
N GLY A 9 -7.26 -9.52 19.90
CA GLY A 9 -8.39 -8.62 20.20
C GLY A 9 -9.27 -8.31 18.99
N THR A 10 -10.06 -7.25 19.10
CA THR A 10 -10.92 -6.75 18.02
C THR A 10 -10.11 -5.84 17.09
N TYR A 11 -10.16 -6.07 15.78
CA TYR A 11 -9.45 -5.25 14.79
C TYR A 11 -10.42 -4.40 13.96
N VAL A 12 -9.89 -3.35 13.33
CA VAL A 12 -10.67 -2.56 12.37
C VAL A 12 -11.10 -3.45 11.19
N PRO A 13 -12.37 -3.39 10.75
CA PRO A 13 -12.79 -4.11 9.55
C PRO A 13 -12.12 -3.48 8.32
N TYR A 14 -11.67 -4.33 7.39
CA TYR A 14 -11.01 -3.91 6.16
C TYR A 14 -11.51 -4.72 4.97
N ALA A 15 -11.42 -4.14 3.77
CA ALA A 15 -11.75 -4.79 2.51
C ALA A 15 -10.77 -4.37 1.42
N LEU A 16 -10.29 -5.33 0.63
CA LEU A 16 -9.43 -5.07 -0.54
C LEU A 16 -10.24 -5.32 -1.82
N SER A 17 -10.35 -4.31 -2.67
CA SER A 17 -11.04 -4.41 -3.97
C SER A 17 -10.20 -3.76 -5.06
N GLY A 18 -9.77 -4.54 -6.06
CA GLY A 18 -9.06 -4.02 -7.24
C GLY A 18 -7.75 -3.27 -6.96
N GLY A 19 -7.13 -3.47 -5.79
CA GLY A 19 -5.93 -2.73 -5.35
C GLY A 19 -6.23 -1.53 -4.45
N VAL A 20 -7.49 -1.28 -4.15
CA VAL A 20 -7.94 -0.28 -3.17
C VAL A 20 -8.24 -0.95 -1.85
N LEU A 21 -7.56 -0.53 -0.78
CA LEU A 21 -7.77 -1.00 0.57
C LEU A 21 -8.67 -0.02 1.32
N SER A 22 -9.83 -0.48 1.74
CA SER A 22 -10.83 0.29 2.48
C SER A 22 -10.89 -0.19 3.93
N PHE A 23 -10.96 0.75 4.87
CA PHE A 23 -11.08 0.53 6.31
C PHE A 23 -12.39 1.09 6.83
N ASN A 24 -12.96 0.41 7.82
CA ASN A 24 -14.19 0.79 8.50
C ASN A 24 -15.31 1.18 7.52
N ASN A 25 -15.62 0.26 6.59
CA ASN A 25 -16.65 0.42 5.56
C ASN A 25 -16.51 1.69 4.69
N GLY A 26 -15.27 2.13 4.42
CA GLY A 26 -14.97 3.24 3.53
C GLY A 26 -14.65 4.56 4.24
N ALA A 27 -14.60 4.57 5.58
CA ALA A 27 -14.19 5.74 6.35
C ALA A 27 -12.76 6.21 5.99
N LEU A 28 -11.86 5.27 5.69
CA LEU A 28 -10.55 5.56 5.11
C LEU A 28 -10.27 4.59 3.98
N THR A 29 -9.86 5.12 2.83
CA THR A 29 -9.58 4.33 1.64
C THR A 29 -8.21 4.68 1.09
N VAL A 30 -7.42 3.67 0.72
CA VAL A 30 -6.06 3.81 0.23
C VAL A 30 -5.93 3.07 -1.10
N ASP A 31 -5.61 3.80 -2.16
CA ASP A 31 -5.23 3.24 -3.45
C ASP A 31 -3.77 2.76 -3.40
N LEU A 32 -3.54 1.44 -3.33
CA LEU A 32 -2.20 0.87 -3.18
C LEU A 32 -1.32 1.13 -4.41
N PRO A 33 -1.81 0.96 -5.67
CA PRO A 33 -1.07 1.39 -6.85
C PRO A 33 -0.62 2.86 -6.84
N ALA A 34 -1.48 3.79 -6.42
CA ALA A 34 -1.15 5.21 -6.39
C ALA A 34 -0.03 5.55 -5.38
N GLN A 35 0.07 4.77 -4.30
CA GLN A 35 1.08 4.95 -3.25
C GLN A 35 2.40 4.21 -3.53
N ALA A 36 2.43 3.30 -4.50
CA ALA A 36 3.63 2.53 -4.82
C ALA A 36 4.76 3.43 -5.37
N ARG A 37 5.94 3.32 -4.77
CA ARG A 37 7.18 4.01 -5.19
C ARG A 37 8.24 3.02 -5.62
N ASP A 38 9.35 3.50 -6.13
CA ASP A 38 10.57 2.73 -6.44
C ASP A 38 11.30 2.21 -5.19
N TRP A 39 10.85 2.61 -3.99
CA TRP A 39 11.25 2.04 -2.71
C TRP A 39 10.04 1.50 -1.94
N PRO A 40 10.23 0.62 -0.94
CA PRO A 40 9.15 0.15 -0.07
C PRO A 40 8.50 1.32 0.67
N VAL A 41 7.18 1.40 0.64
CA VAL A 41 6.40 2.44 1.34
C VAL A 41 5.67 1.84 2.51
N GLN A 42 5.76 2.50 3.65
CA GLN A 42 4.97 2.17 4.82
C GLN A 42 3.94 3.27 5.06
N LEU A 43 2.68 2.88 5.14
CA LEU A 43 1.59 3.77 5.50
C LEU A 43 1.05 3.35 6.85
N ASP A 44 1.05 4.30 7.78
CA ASP A 44 0.54 4.10 9.12
C ASP A 44 -0.89 4.62 9.16
N ILE A 45 -1.79 3.89 9.82
CA ILE A 45 -3.19 4.26 9.99
C ILE A 45 -3.49 4.28 11.47
N SER A 46 -3.95 5.43 11.93
CA SER A 46 -4.27 5.67 13.33
C SER A 46 -5.69 6.21 13.47
N GLU A 47 -6.24 6.13 14.66
CA GLU A 47 -7.46 6.82 15.06
C GLU A 47 -7.10 8.13 15.77
N ASN A 48 -7.77 9.23 15.41
CA ASN A 48 -7.58 10.53 16.03
C ASN A 48 -8.40 10.67 17.33
N GLN A 49 -8.43 11.86 17.94
CA GLN A 49 -9.18 12.08 19.18
C GLN A 49 -10.70 11.95 19.01
N ASP A 50 -11.21 12.21 17.81
CA ASP A 50 -12.64 12.17 17.46
C ASP A 50 -13.11 10.77 17.03
N GLY A 51 -12.24 9.76 17.06
CA GLY A 51 -12.57 8.41 16.59
C GLY A 51 -12.49 8.23 15.07
N ALA A 52 -11.96 9.22 14.33
CA ALA A 52 -11.79 9.15 12.88
C ALA A 52 -10.45 8.51 12.50
N LEU A 53 -10.46 7.69 11.45
CA LEU A 53 -9.24 7.09 10.89
C LEU A 53 -8.46 8.13 10.08
N VAL A 54 -7.15 8.22 10.35
CA VAL A 54 -6.22 9.14 9.71
C VAL A 54 -4.97 8.41 9.24
N LEU A 55 -4.35 8.93 8.18
CA LEU A 55 -3.02 8.50 7.74
C LEU A 55 -1.95 9.18 8.61
N GLY A 56 -1.00 8.39 9.08
CA GLY A 56 0.08 8.82 9.95
C GLY A 56 -0.17 8.53 11.43
N PRO A 57 0.77 8.93 12.30
CA PRO A 57 0.68 8.72 13.73
C PRO A 57 -0.40 9.64 14.34
N ALA A 58 -1.29 9.06 15.14
CA ALA A 58 -2.27 9.81 15.93
C ALA A 58 -2.44 9.18 17.32
N ARG A 59 -3.61 9.39 17.94
CA ARG A 59 -3.89 8.94 19.32
C ARG A 59 -3.71 7.44 19.48
N ARG A 60 -4.20 6.65 18.52
CA ARG A 60 -4.20 5.19 18.60
C ARG A 60 -3.78 4.57 17.29
N TYR A 61 -2.83 3.64 17.35
CA TYR A 61 -2.42 2.87 16.18
C TYR A 61 -3.44 1.78 15.85
N VAL A 62 -3.86 1.69 14.59
CA VAL A 62 -4.94 0.79 14.14
C VAL A 62 -4.43 -0.21 13.11
N ALA A 63 -3.73 0.28 12.09
CA ALA A 63 -3.22 -0.56 11.02
C ALA A 63 -1.94 0.03 10.41
N GLN A 64 -1.19 -0.81 9.72
CA GLN A 64 0.01 -0.44 8.99
C GLN A 64 0.02 -1.21 7.68
N VAL A 65 0.25 -0.51 6.59
CA VAL A 65 0.27 -1.06 5.24
C VAL A 65 1.68 -0.93 4.69
N GLY A 66 2.36 -2.06 4.54
CA GLY A 66 3.63 -2.16 3.83
C GLY A 66 3.39 -2.45 2.36
N ILE A 67 3.72 -1.48 1.51
CA ILE A 67 3.64 -1.58 0.05
C ILE A 67 5.05 -1.86 -0.48
N PRO A 68 5.25 -2.93 -1.28
CA PRO A 68 6.56 -3.24 -1.84
C PRO A 68 7.00 -2.18 -2.86
N ALA A 69 8.30 -2.15 -3.13
CA ALA A 69 8.85 -1.32 -4.21
C ALA A 69 8.29 -1.76 -5.56
N ARG A 70 7.92 -0.80 -6.41
CA ARG A 70 7.52 -1.06 -7.79
C ARG A 70 8.75 -1.40 -8.62
N ILE A 71 8.65 -2.47 -9.40
CA ILE A 71 9.72 -2.87 -10.32
C ILE A 71 9.55 -2.07 -11.61
N THR A 72 10.61 -1.34 -11.97
CA THR A 72 10.70 -0.68 -13.27
C THR A 72 11.79 -1.34 -14.08
N ALA A 73 11.42 -1.92 -15.22
CA ALA A 73 12.36 -2.46 -16.19
C ALA A 73 12.65 -1.42 -17.28
N ILE A 74 13.90 -1.40 -17.76
CA ILE A 74 14.27 -0.67 -18.97
C ILE A 74 14.37 -1.71 -20.09
N GLU A 75 13.43 -1.65 -21.02
CA GLU A 75 13.45 -2.48 -22.23
C GLU A 75 14.17 -1.74 -23.34
N LYS A 76 15.05 -2.46 -24.06
CA LYS A 76 15.67 -1.95 -25.29
C LYS A 76 14.70 -2.16 -26.44
N GLY A 77 14.13 -1.08 -26.93
CA GLY A 77 13.35 -1.04 -28.16
C GLY A 77 14.23 -1.09 -29.41
N PRO A 78 13.61 -1.11 -30.60
CA PRO A 78 14.33 -1.06 -31.88
C PRO A 78 15.20 0.19 -31.97
N ALA A 79 16.31 0.09 -32.70
CA ALA A 79 17.20 1.22 -32.94
C ALA A 79 16.46 2.31 -33.72
N ASP A 80 16.69 3.57 -33.34
CA ASP A 80 16.20 4.72 -34.10
C ASP A 80 16.95 4.84 -35.44
N ALA A 81 16.56 5.83 -36.26
CA ALA A 81 17.17 6.08 -37.57
C ALA A 81 18.67 6.39 -37.53
N PHE A 82 19.25 6.62 -36.34
CA PHE A 82 20.66 6.92 -36.13
C PHE A 82 21.41 5.76 -35.47
N GLY A 83 20.76 4.61 -35.27
CA GLY A 83 21.39 3.39 -34.72
C GLY A 83 21.45 3.36 -33.19
N PHE A 84 20.81 4.30 -32.48
CA PHE A 84 20.76 4.27 -31.02
C PHE A 84 19.56 3.45 -30.52
N PRO A 85 19.75 2.55 -29.55
CA PRO A 85 18.64 1.76 -29.00
C PRO A 85 17.69 2.67 -28.21
N GLN A 86 16.40 2.65 -28.55
CA GLN A 86 15.40 3.36 -27.76
C GLN A 86 15.22 2.67 -26.41
N LEU A 87 15.41 3.40 -25.31
CA LEU A 87 15.17 2.88 -23.97
C LEU A 87 13.72 3.16 -23.57
N LYS A 88 12.91 2.12 -23.40
CA LYS A 88 11.54 2.23 -22.92
C LYS A 88 11.47 1.85 -21.44
N LYS A 89 10.98 2.76 -20.62
CA LYS A 89 10.71 2.51 -19.20
C LYS A 89 9.35 1.81 -19.08
N VAL A 90 9.34 0.54 -18.68
CA VAL A 90 8.11 -0.23 -18.43
C VAL A 90 7.96 -0.44 -16.93
N THR A 91 6.86 0.06 -16.37
CA THR A 91 6.53 -0.13 -14.94
C THR A 91 5.60 -1.32 -14.81
N ALA A 92 5.99 -2.31 -14.01
CA ALA A 92 5.12 -3.44 -13.71
C ALA A 92 3.91 -2.99 -12.86
N PRO A 93 2.72 -3.62 -13.03
CA PRO A 93 1.59 -3.35 -12.15
C PRO A 93 1.95 -3.69 -10.70
N THR A 94 1.41 -2.91 -9.76
CA THR A 94 1.67 -3.10 -8.33
C THR A 94 1.15 -4.46 -7.89
N ASP A 95 2.06 -5.31 -7.41
CA ASP A 95 1.72 -6.64 -6.91
C ASP A 95 1.09 -6.55 -5.52
N THR A 96 -0.24 -6.60 -5.49
CA THR A 96 -1.03 -6.60 -4.24
C THR A 96 -0.86 -7.90 -3.44
N ALA A 97 -0.28 -8.96 -4.02
CA ALA A 97 0.03 -10.19 -3.31
C ALA A 97 1.07 -9.93 -2.21
N GLN A 98 2.07 -9.09 -2.50
CA GLN A 98 3.21 -8.77 -1.63
C GLN A 98 2.94 -7.65 -0.62
N VAL A 99 1.79 -6.99 -0.70
CA VAL A 99 1.39 -5.97 0.29
C VAL A 99 1.17 -6.64 1.65
N VAL A 100 1.77 -6.08 2.70
CA VAL A 100 1.65 -6.56 4.07
C VAL A 100 0.75 -5.61 4.86
N LEU A 101 -0.40 -6.11 5.30
CA LEU A 101 -1.29 -5.41 6.23
C LEU A 101 -1.04 -5.93 7.64
N THR A 102 -0.56 -5.07 8.53
CA THR A 102 -0.47 -5.37 9.97
C THR A 102 -1.61 -4.66 10.69
N LEU A 103 -2.30 -5.37 11.59
CA LEU A 103 -3.44 -4.87 12.35
C LEU A 103 -3.13 -4.88 13.85
N TRP A 104 -3.58 -3.83 14.53
CA TRP A 104 -3.51 -3.68 15.98
C TRP A 104 -4.92 -3.75 16.57
N ALA A 105 -5.03 -4.39 17.73
CA ALA A 105 -6.28 -4.49 18.46
C ALA A 105 -6.77 -3.11 18.95
N LEU A 106 -8.06 -2.87 18.71
CA LEU A 106 -8.83 -1.69 19.10
C LEU A 106 -9.30 -1.73 20.57
N GLU A 107 -8.99 -2.76 21.34
CA GLU A 107 -9.17 -2.80 22.79
C GLU A 107 -8.15 -3.76 23.44
N VAL A 108 -7.60 -3.35 24.58
CA VAL A 108 -7.06 -4.20 25.65
C VAL A 108 -7.63 -3.63 26.95
#